data_AF-A0A9E1QQR1-F1
#
_entry.id   AF-A0A9E1QQR1-F1
#
_cell.length_a   1.000
_cell.length_b   1.000
_cell.length_c   1.000
_cell.angle_alpha   90.00
_cell.angle_beta   90.00
_cell.angle_gamma   90.00
#
_symmetry.space_group_name_H-M   'P 1'
#
loop_
_entity.id
_entity.type
_entity.pdbx_description
1 polymer ?
#
loop_
_entity_poly.entity_id
_entity_poly.type
_entity_poly.pdbx_seq_one_letter_code
_entity_poly.pdbx_strand_id
1 'polypeptide(L)' 'LKTIFIQEMLDRGFLASNLIYVSFAHTQDVIDKYLENALEVFQLIANNKDNLDSLLKSEISHNGFQRLN' A
#
# COMPACT_ATOMS: atom_id res chain seq x y z
N LEU A 1 -5.87 -2.76 6.75
CA LEU A 1 -4.41 -2.68 6.50
C LEU A 1 -4.06 -2.59 5.03
N LYS A 2 -4.35 -3.59 4.18
CA LYS A 2 -4.02 -3.55 2.73
C LYS A 2 -4.57 -2.30 2.03
N THR A 3 -5.83 -1.92 2.28
CA THR A 3 -6.47 -0.75 1.69
C THR A 3 -5.67 0.51 2.00
N ILE A 4 -5.34 0.73 3.28
CA ILE A 4 -4.59 1.88 3.77
C ILE A 4 -3.18 1.90 3.17
N PHE A 5 -2.47 0.77 3.18
CA PHE A 5 -1.13 0.72 2.60
C PHE A 5 -1.15 1.06 1.11
N ILE A 6 -2.05 0.44 0.35
CA ILE A 6 -2.12 0.61 -1.11
C ILE A 6 -2.58 2.02 -1.48
N GLN A 7 -3.60 2.60 -0.81
CA GLN A 7 -4.03 3.97 -1.10
C GLN A 7 -2.91 4.99 -0.84
N GLU A 8 -2.15 4.84 0.25
CA GLU A 8 -1.11 5.80 0.61
C GLU A 8 0.10 5.66 -0.33
N MET A 9 0.47 4.43 -0.68
CA MET A 9 1.52 4.19 -1.67
C MET A 9 1.12 4.72 -3.06
N LEU A 10 -0.16 4.58 -3.44
CA LEU A 10 -0.67 5.10 -4.72
C LEU A 10 -0.60 6.62 -4.77
N ASP A 11 -0.97 7.32 -3.70
CA ASP A 11 -0.86 8.79 -3.62
C ASP A 11 0.59 9.27 -3.67
N ARG A 12 1.54 8.42 -3.25
CA ARG A 12 2.99 8.64 -3.35
C ARG A 12 3.56 8.25 -4.72
N GLY A 13 2.72 7.81 -5.67
CA GLY A 13 3.11 7.45 -7.03
C GLY A 13 3.54 5.99 -7.22
N PHE A 14 3.31 5.11 -6.24
CA PHE A 14 3.68 3.70 -6.31
C PHE A 14 2.45 2.81 -6.49
N LEU A 15 2.41 2.04 -7.58
CA LEU A 15 1.43 0.97 -7.75
C LEU A 15 1.81 -0.22 -6.88
N ALA A 16 1.31 -0.22 -5.63
CA ALA A 16 1.58 -1.27 -4.66
C ALA A 16 0.50 -2.36 -4.67
N SER A 17 0.87 -3.55 -4.21
CA SER A 17 -0.06 -4.65 -3.96
C SER A 17 0.35 -5.40 -2.69
N ASN A 18 -0.32 -6.50 -2.37
CA ASN A 18 0.10 -7.40 -1.29
C ASN A 18 1.38 -8.19 -1.63
N LEU A 19 1.83 -8.11 -2.88
CA LEU A 19 3.03 -8.76 -3.41
C LEU A 19 3.93 -7.69 -4.04
N ILE A 20 5.22 -8.00 -4.11
CA ILE A 20 6.22 -7.17 -4.79
C ILE A 20 6.80 -8.00 -5.94
N TYR A 21 6.80 -7.43 -7.13
CA TYR A 21 7.44 -8.01 -8.31
C TYR A 21 8.60 -7.12 -8.73
N VAL A 22 9.82 -7.63 -8.58
CA VAL A 22 11.04 -6.92 -8.98
C VAL A 22 11.48 -7.35 -10.37
N SER A 23 12.18 -6.46 -11.06
CA SER A 23 12.72 -6.70 -12.41
C SER A 23 14.07 -5.99 -12.56
N PHE A 24 14.87 -6.41 -13.55
CA PHE A 24 16.16 -5.76 -13.87
C PHE A 24 16.04 -4.28 -14.30
N ALA A 25 14.82 -3.79 -14.57
CA ALA A 25 14.58 -2.39 -14.88
C ALA A 25 14.56 -1.48 -13.63
N HIS A 26 14.43 -2.06 -12.44
CA HIS A 26 14.44 -1.26 -11.20
C HIS A 26 15.86 -0.80 -10.89
N THR A 27 16.01 0.51 -10.69
CA THR A 27 17.27 1.12 -10.24
C THR A 27 17.32 1.19 -8.72
N GLN A 28 18.51 1.35 -8.16
CA GLN A 28 18.68 1.53 -6.71
C GLN A 28 17.87 2.73 -6.19
N ASP A 29 17.86 3.85 -6.92
CA ASP A 29 17.07 5.05 -6.58
C ASP A 29 15.57 4.76 -6.48
N VAL A 30 15.01 3.97 -7.40
CA VAL A 30 13.59 3.58 -7.34
C VAL A 30 13.32 2.69 -6.13
N ILE A 31 14.24 1.77 -5.82
CA ILE A 31 14.13 0.86 -4.66
C ILE A 31 14.17 1.67 -3.36
N ASP A 32 15.14 2.56 -3.21
CA ASP A 32 15.32 3.35 -1.99
C ASP A 32 14.09 4.24 -1.75
N LYS A 33 13.61 4.96 -2.78
CA LYS A 33 12.38 5.75 -2.68
C LYS A 33 11.17 4.91 -2.31
N TYR A 34 11.02 3.72 -2.90
CA TYR A 34 9.91 2.83 -2.54
C TYR A 34 9.99 2.42 -1.06
N LEU A 35 11.16 2.05 -0.57
CA LEU A 35 11.38 1.60 0.81
C LEU A 35 11.15 2.73 1.81
N GLU A 36 11.65 3.93 1.53
CA GLU A 36 11.41 5.13 2.36
C GLU A 36 9.91 5.43 2.48
N ASN A 37 9.20 5.46 1.34
CA ASN A 37 7.76 5.70 1.31
C ASN A 37 6.97 4.61 2.04
N ALA A 38 7.32 3.34 1.83
CA ALA A 38 6.68 2.22 2.50
C ALA A 38 6.89 2.30 4.03
N LEU A 39 8.10 2.64 4.47
CA LEU A 39 8.41 2.79 5.90
C LEU A 39 7.55 3.88 6.55
N GLU A 40 7.43 5.04 5.92
CA GLU A 40 6.57 6.12 6.42
C GLU A 40 5.10 5.71 6.50
N VAL A 41 4.59 4.99 5.51
CA VAL A 41 3.21 4.48 5.53
C VAL A 41 3.00 3.47 6.66
N PHE A 42 3.97 2.58 6.91
CA PHE A 42 3.90 1.67 8.05
C PHE A 42 3.95 2.41 9.40
N GLN A 43 4.73 3.49 9.50
CA GLN A 43 4.75 4.34 10.69
C GLN A 43 3.40 5.07 10.90
N LEU A 44 2.81 5.61 9.83
CA LEU A 44 1.48 6.23 9.87
C LEU A 44 0.43 5.24 10.40
N ILE A 45 0.43 4.03 9.87
CA ILE A 45 -0.45 2.94 10.31
C ILE A 45 -0.21 2.62 11.79
N ALA A 46 1.05 2.46 12.21
CA ALA A 46 1.39 2.12 13.60
C ALA A 46 0.91 3.20 14.58
N ASN A 47 1.05 4.48 14.22
CA ASN A 47 0.63 5.62 15.03
C ASN A 47 -0.89 5.76 15.16
N ASN A 48 -1.66 5.16 14.25
CA ASN A 48 -3.13 5.20 14.25
C ASN A 48 -3.76 3.83 14.53
N LYS A 49 -3.01 2.90 15.13
CA LYS A 49 -3.44 1.52 15.36
C LYS A 49 -4.80 1.38 16.08
N ASP A 50 -5.13 2.35 16.94
CA ASP A 50 -6.36 2.34 17.76
C ASP A 50 -7.58 2.86 16.98
N ASN A 51 -7.37 3.52 15.82
CA ASN A 51 -8.44 4.01 14.95
C ASN A 51 -8.00 4.05 13.47
N LEU A 52 -7.74 2.88 12.88
CA LEU A 52 -7.30 2.78 11.50
C LEU A 52 -8.34 3.24 10.48
N ASP A 53 -9.63 3.15 10.82
CA ASP A 53 -10.72 3.54 9.92
C ASP A 53 -10.69 5.05 9.61
N SER A 54 -10.14 5.86 10.52
CA SER A 54 -9.91 7.29 10.27
C SER A 54 -8.94 7.58 9.12
N LEU A 55 -8.11 6.62 8.73
CA LEU A 55 -7.16 6.75 7.61
C LEU A 55 -7.78 6.34 6.27
N LEU A 56 -8.95 5.69 6.25
CA LEU A 56 -9.56 5.21 5.01
C LEU A 56 -10.10 6.38 4.18
N LYS A 57 -9.66 6.47 2.92
CA LYS A 57 -10.16 7.47 1.95
C LYS A 57 -11.41 6.98 1.20
N SER A 58 -11.67 5.68 1.24
CA SER A 58 -12.80 5.02 0.61
C SER A 58 -13.21 3.79 1.41
N GLU A 59 -14.25 3.10 0.94
CA GLU A 59 -14.60 1.78 1.46
C GLU A 59 -13.42 0.81 1.37
N ILE A 60 -13.41 -0.17 2.30
CA ILE A 60 -12.39 -1.20 2.33
C ILE A 60 -12.40 -2.01 1.03
N SER A 61 -11.22 -2.40 0.53
CA SER A 61 -11.14 -3.23 -0.65
C SER A 61 -11.89 -4.56 -0.44
N HIS A 62 -12.78 -4.90 -1.36
CA HIS A 62 -13.41 -6.21 -1.37
C HIS A 62 -12.42 -7.31 -1.76
N ASN A 63 -12.72 -8.55 -1.37
CA ASN A 63 -12.03 -9.70 -1.93
C ASN A 63 -12.59 -9.96 -3.33
N GLY A 64 -11.75 -10.45 -4.25
CA GLY A 64 -12.07 -10.52 -5.68
C GLY A 64 -13.40 -11.21 -6.00
N PHE A 65 -13.86 -11.04 -7.24
CA PHE A 65 -15.14 -11.59 -7.67
C PHE A 65 -15.13 -13.12 -7.60
N GLN A 66 -16.05 -13.67 -6.81
CA GLN A 66 -16.38 -15.09 -6.91
C GLN A 66 -17.17 -15.28 -8.20
N ARG A 67 -16.72 -16.20 -9.06
CA ARG A 67 -17.49 -16.57 -10.25
C ARG A 67 -18.80 -17.20 -9.79
N LEU A 68 -19.94 -16.70 -10.27
CA LEU A 68 -21.20 -17.42 -10.17
C LEU A 68 -21.15 -18.56 -11.19
N ASN A 69 -20.94 -19.79 -10.73
CA ASN A 69 -21.22 -21.00 -11.47
C ASN A 69 -22.49 -21.64 -10.90
#